data_AF-A0A399GL75-F1
#
_entry.id   AF-A0A399GL75-F1
#
_cell.length_a   1.000
_cell.length_b   1.000
_cell.length_c   1.000
_cell.angle_alpha   90.00
_cell.angle_beta   90.00
_cell.angle_gamma   90.00
#
_symmetry.space_group_name_H-M   'P 1'
#
loop_
_entity.id
_entity.type
_entity.pdbx_description
1 polymer ?
#
loop_
_entity_poly.entity_id
_entity_poly.type
_entity_poly.pdbx_seq_one_letter_code
_entity_poly.pdbx_strand_id
1 'polypeptide(L)'
;MTDLPIDAALAADDPWTAIDALAADPPAGPADLAARTAARYERADDDERLKLGHLLGLLGEDGDRALLGLLSHVGTQDLVYLAVRRRLRIPAPTLDVLLGRLGHTKPVVDALGLSGDPGRAALLGALLADDVLCRPAALALARLRAREWTVPIARRLPGVSGLTHVALTVALVEMDDPAAVPHLLDWLADDHDLPAGDVHRALVRLTGHDPLVPEWATQQEYSRRVRRIWPTLDLGRPPVPAVRDLAADSPRGLRFTLDAGRGRVRVDYDPPEPGSSWPRWGKTLHVGPHPLYRVGSDCDTCETTLGLLGFPPAGARTDAADVRETLADLHTLTAGTVRALEPLIHELESGSYRAHLVDLPLEHVTRPERSWWLRRVAARDDPPHSGDAPSWPGTEHFQTPLPLATDPPTYGSILPAQPLDALDPATVARHASAIARDERPTALLLAWSEDRFVEAQWEERFLLGIVLDGHHRLAAYAASSVPARVLMLECIEPRSTLPEILGAL
;
A
#
# COMPACT_ATOMS: atom_id res chain seq x y z
N MET A 1 13.31 -28.61 -33.96
CA MET A 1 14.17 -28.29 -32.80
C MET A 1 13.50 -28.89 -31.59
N THR A 2 14.23 -29.64 -30.77
CA THR A 2 13.66 -30.46 -29.70
C THR A 2 13.36 -29.63 -28.45
N ASP A 3 12.20 -29.83 -27.81
CA ASP A 3 11.75 -29.13 -26.59
C ASP A 3 12.52 -29.53 -25.30
N LEU A 4 13.70 -30.15 -25.45
CA LEU A 4 14.47 -30.81 -24.39
C LEU A 4 14.68 -30.00 -23.10
N PRO A 5 15.01 -28.69 -23.13
CA PRO A 5 15.19 -27.92 -21.89
C PRO A 5 13.87 -27.68 -21.14
N ILE A 6 12.75 -27.50 -21.85
CA ILE A 6 11.43 -27.29 -21.24
C ILE A 6 10.94 -28.61 -20.65
N ASP A 7 11.02 -29.70 -21.43
CA ASP A 7 10.59 -31.02 -20.95
C ASP A 7 11.45 -31.48 -19.76
N ALA A 8 12.75 -31.19 -19.75
CA ALA A 8 13.63 -31.47 -18.61
C ALA A 8 13.25 -30.66 -17.36
N ALA A 9 12.92 -29.37 -17.51
CA ALA A 9 12.48 -28.54 -16.38
C ALA A 9 11.14 -29.03 -15.81
N LEU A 10 10.19 -29.39 -16.68
CA LEU A 10 8.89 -29.93 -16.26
C LEU A 10 9.00 -31.28 -15.54
N ALA A 11 10.00 -32.11 -15.90
CA ALA A 11 10.24 -33.42 -15.32
C ALA A 11 11.18 -33.42 -14.10
N ALA A 12 11.67 -32.26 -13.66
CA ALA A 12 12.55 -32.15 -12.50
C ALA A 12 11.82 -32.51 -11.20
N ASP A 13 12.56 -32.92 -10.17
CA ASP A 13 12.00 -33.19 -8.83
C ASP A 13 11.37 -31.92 -8.22
N ASP A 14 11.91 -30.75 -8.57
CA ASP A 14 11.33 -29.43 -8.31
C ASP A 14 11.19 -28.62 -9.61
N PRO A 15 10.03 -28.74 -10.29
CA PRO A 15 9.79 -28.05 -11.55
C PRO A 15 9.81 -26.53 -11.45
N TRP A 16 9.46 -25.95 -10.30
CA TRP A 16 9.37 -24.49 -10.15
C TRP A 16 10.76 -23.85 -10.15
N THR A 17 11.66 -24.37 -9.31
CA THR A 17 13.06 -23.94 -9.28
C THR A 17 13.74 -24.15 -10.64
N ALA A 18 13.46 -25.27 -11.31
CA ALA A 18 14.01 -25.56 -12.63
C ALA A 18 13.50 -24.56 -13.71
N ILE A 19 12.24 -24.15 -13.62
CA ILE A 19 11.64 -23.15 -14.52
C ILE A 19 12.22 -21.76 -14.26
N ASP A 20 12.38 -21.36 -13.00
CA ASP A 20 12.96 -20.07 -12.65
C ASP A 20 14.41 -19.97 -13.15
N ALA A 21 15.20 -21.04 -12.99
CA ALA A 21 16.55 -21.12 -13.53
C ALA A 21 16.58 -21.04 -15.07
N LEU A 22 15.64 -21.73 -15.74
CA LEU A 22 15.52 -21.69 -17.20
C LEU A 22 15.15 -20.30 -17.72
N ALA A 23 14.31 -19.56 -16.99
CA ALA A 23 13.96 -18.18 -17.33
C ALA A 23 15.11 -17.20 -17.09
N ALA A 24 15.92 -17.43 -16.06
CA ALA A 24 17.07 -16.60 -15.72
C ALA A 24 18.23 -16.72 -16.72
N ASP A 25 18.44 -17.92 -17.30
CA ASP A 25 19.46 -18.16 -18.33
C ASP A 25 18.89 -18.90 -19.56
N PRO A 26 18.14 -18.21 -20.45
CA PRO A 26 17.52 -18.83 -21.62
C PRO A 26 18.55 -19.29 -22.66
N PRO A 27 18.67 -20.59 -22.98
CA PRO A 27 19.77 -21.13 -23.81
C PRO A 27 19.90 -20.52 -25.22
N ALA A 28 18.79 -20.05 -25.79
CA ALA A 28 18.73 -19.42 -27.12
C ALA A 28 18.11 -18.01 -27.06
N GLY A 29 18.10 -17.39 -25.87
CA GLY A 29 17.47 -16.11 -25.60
C GLY A 29 15.97 -16.21 -25.23
N PRO A 30 15.42 -15.15 -24.61
CA PRO A 30 14.06 -15.14 -24.06
C PRO A 30 12.98 -15.28 -25.15
N ALA A 31 13.17 -14.68 -26.32
CA ALA A 31 12.23 -14.76 -27.44
C ALA A 31 12.05 -16.20 -27.99
N ASP A 32 13.15 -16.96 -28.17
CA ASP A 32 13.08 -18.36 -28.61
C ASP A 32 12.40 -19.23 -27.55
N LEU A 33 12.79 -19.05 -26.28
CA LEU A 33 12.21 -19.79 -25.17
C LEU A 33 10.70 -19.50 -25.06
N ALA A 34 10.27 -18.25 -25.17
CA ALA A 34 8.84 -17.88 -25.14
C ALA A 34 8.06 -18.53 -26.28
N ALA A 35 8.59 -18.53 -27.51
CA ALA A 35 7.95 -19.15 -28.66
C ALA A 35 7.80 -20.67 -28.50
N ARG A 36 8.82 -21.34 -27.96
CA ARG A 36 8.79 -22.79 -27.70
C ARG A 36 7.88 -23.15 -26.54
N THR A 37 7.89 -22.36 -25.46
CA THR A 37 6.97 -22.49 -24.34
C THR A 37 5.52 -22.39 -24.81
N ALA A 38 5.21 -21.44 -25.70
CA ALA A 38 3.88 -21.35 -26.31
C ALA A 38 3.52 -22.59 -27.16
N ALA A 39 4.42 -23.03 -28.04
CA ALA A 39 4.18 -24.24 -28.85
C ALA A 39 4.02 -25.52 -28.00
N ARG A 40 4.66 -25.58 -26.83
CA ARG A 40 4.51 -26.67 -25.86
C ARG A 40 3.20 -26.58 -25.07
N TYR A 41 2.77 -25.37 -24.72
CA TYR A 41 1.53 -25.10 -23.96
C TYR A 41 0.29 -25.67 -24.65
N GLU A 42 0.21 -25.59 -25.99
CA GLU A 42 -0.96 -26.09 -26.75
C GLU A 42 -1.19 -27.60 -26.57
N ARG A 43 -0.11 -28.37 -26.36
CA ARG A 43 -0.12 -29.83 -26.24
C ARG A 43 -0.02 -30.31 -24.79
N ALA A 44 0.16 -29.39 -23.85
CA ALA A 44 0.34 -29.67 -22.43
C ALA A 44 -0.98 -30.03 -21.74
N ASP A 45 -0.89 -30.81 -20.66
CA ASP A 45 -1.98 -31.00 -19.71
C ASP A 45 -2.13 -29.78 -18.76
N ASP A 46 -3.11 -29.82 -17.86
CA ASP A 46 -3.44 -28.65 -17.03
C ASP A 46 -2.35 -28.31 -16.00
N ASP A 47 -1.62 -29.30 -15.46
CA ASP A 47 -0.53 -29.10 -14.51
C ASP A 47 0.71 -28.52 -15.21
N GLU A 48 1.05 -29.05 -16.39
CA GLU A 48 2.10 -28.50 -17.23
C GLU A 48 1.77 -27.08 -17.70
N ARG A 49 0.51 -26.79 -18.04
CA ARG A 49 0.08 -25.45 -18.46
C ARG A 49 0.26 -24.40 -17.36
N LEU A 50 0.00 -24.76 -16.11
CA LEU A 50 0.23 -23.85 -14.99
C LEU A 50 1.70 -23.41 -14.93
N LYS A 51 2.61 -24.38 -15.02
CA LYS A 51 4.07 -24.20 -15.02
C LYS A 51 4.57 -23.41 -16.23
N LEU A 52 4.07 -23.75 -17.43
CA LEU A 52 4.41 -23.04 -18.67
C LEU A 52 3.87 -21.61 -18.67
N GLY A 53 2.71 -21.37 -18.07
CA GLY A 53 2.16 -20.03 -17.85
C GLY A 53 3.05 -19.19 -16.94
N HIS A 54 3.55 -19.76 -15.85
CA HIS A 54 4.54 -19.12 -14.97
C HIS A 54 5.82 -18.77 -15.74
N LEU A 55 6.37 -19.73 -16.49
CA LEU A 55 7.54 -19.49 -17.35
C LEU A 55 7.32 -18.31 -18.32
N LEU A 56 6.17 -18.26 -19.00
CA LEU A 56 5.83 -17.11 -19.87
C LEU A 56 5.81 -15.79 -19.08
N GLY A 57 5.33 -15.80 -17.84
CA GLY A 57 5.38 -14.62 -16.97
C GLY A 57 6.81 -14.15 -16.65
N LEU A 58 7.75 -15.06 -16.42
CA LEU A 58 9.13 -14.71 -16.10
C LEU A 58 9.90 -14.11 -17.30
N LEU A 59 9.50 -14.45 -18.53
CA LEU A 59 10.19 -14.04 -19.76
C LEU A 59 9.87 -12.60 -20.21
N GLY A 60 9.18 -11.80 -19.39
CA GLY A 60 8.92 -10.39 -19.66
C GLY A 60 8.16 -10.14 -20.97
N GLU A 61 8.58 -9.13 -21.74
CA GLU A 61 7.88 -8.69 -22.96
C GLU A 61 7.79 -9.79 -24.04
N ASP A 62 8.79 -10.67 -24.14
CA ASP A 62 8.77 -11.77 -25.09
C ASP A 62 7.74 -12.83 -24.69
N GLY A 63 7.66 -13.14 -23.40
CA GLY A 63 6.60 -13.96 -22.82
C GLY A 63 5.21 -13.36 -23.03
N ASP A 64 5.05 -12.05 -22.84
CA ASP A 64 3.80 -11.32 -23.06
C ASP A 64 3.31 -11.42 -24.51
N ARG A 65 4.23 -11.30 -25.49
CA ARG A 65 3.92 -11.46 -26.91
C ARG A 65 3.45 -12.87 -27.23
N ALA A 66 4.12 -13.89 -26.68
CA ALA A 66 3.76 -15.29 -26.87
C ALA A 66 2.39 -15.60 -26.22
N LEU A 67 2.13 -15.07 -25.02
CA LEU A 67 0.86 -15.20 -24.32
C LEU A 67 -0.32 -14.60 -25.12
N LEU A 68 -0.16 -13.41 -25.70
CA LEU A 68 -1.18 -12.80 -26.56
C LEU A 68 -1.44 -13.62 -27.83
N GLY A 69 -0.41 -14.25 -28.38
CA GLY A 69 -0.54 -15.22 -29.48
C GLY A 69 -1.40 -16.43 -29.07
N LEU A 70 -1.09 -17.06 -27.94
CA LEU A 70 -1.83 -18.20 -27.40
C LEU A 70 -3.31 -17.91 -27.17
N LEU A 71 -3.64 -16.71 -26.67
CA LEU A 71 -5.03 -16.29 -26.43
C LEU A 71 -5.87 -16.29 -27.71
N SER A 72 -5.26 -16.00 -28.85
CA SER A 72 -5.94 -15.95 -30.15
C SER A 72 -6.29 -17.35 -30.70
N HIS A 73 -5.64 -18.41 -30.20
CA HIS A 73 -5.82 -19.78 -30.69
C HIS A 73 -6.45 -20.69 -29.63
N VAL A 74 -5.83 -20.80 -28.46
CA VAL A 74 -6.26 -21.69 -27.37
C VAL A 74 -7.31 -21.02 -26.49
N GLY A 75 -7.01 -19.80 -26.03
CA GLY A 75 -7.89 -18.95 -25.23
C GLY A 75 -8.65 -19.63 -24.09
N THR A 76 -7.90 -20.16 -23.12
CA THR A 76 -8.44 -20.71 -21.87
C THR A 76 -8.63 -19.61 -20.81
N GLN A 77 -9.40 -19.89 -19.76
CA GLN A 77 -9.59 -18.94 -18.66
C GLN A 77 -8.27 -18.60 -17.95
N ASP A 78 -7.38 -19.58 -17.77
CA ASP A 78 -6.09 -19.36 -17.09
C ASP A 78 -5.15 -18.46 -17.88
N LEU A 79 -5.13 -18.57 -19.22
CA LEU A 79 -4.37 -17.66 -20.07
C LEU A 79 -4.92 -16.23 -19.99
N VAL A 80 -6.25 -16.07 -19.95
CA VAL A 80 -6.88 -14.74 -19.78
C VAL A 80 -6.52 -14.19 -18.41
N TYR A 81 -6.60 -15.01 -17.36
CA TYR A 81 -6.24 -14.62 -16.01
C TYR A 81 -4.77 -14.18 -15.91
N LEU A 82 -3.84 -14.93 -16.52
CA LEU A 82 -2.43 -14.57 -16.59
C LEU A 82 -2.22 -13.24 -17.31
N ALA A 83 -2.87 -13.03 -18.46
CA ALA A 83 -2.78 -11.77 -19.20
C ALA A 83 -3.34 -10.59 -18.40
N VAL A 84 -4.45 -10.79 -17.67
CA VAL A 84 -5.05 -9.79 -16.78
C VAL A 84 -4.12 -9.44 -15.63
N ARG A 85 -3.55 -10.44 -14.94
CA ARG A 85 -2.56 -10.22 -13.86
C ARG A 85 -1.36 -9.41 -14.33
N ARG A 86 -0.94 -9.65 -15.58
CA ARG A 86 0.14 -8.90 -16.25
C ARG A 86 -0.31 -7.58 -16.88
N ARG A 87 -1.59 -7.19 -16.69
CA ARG A 87 -2.19 -5.96 -17.19
C ARG A 87 -2.09 -5.78 -18.70
N LEU A 88 -2.07 -6.89 -19.45
CA LEU A 88 -1.93 -6.87 -20.91
C LEU A 88 -3.23 -6.42 -21.58
N ARG A 89 -3.09 -5.59 -22.62
CA ARG A 89 -4.22 -5.22 -23.48
C ARG A 89 -4.43 -6.30 -24.53
N ILE A 90 -5.47 -7.11 -24.35
CA ILE A 90 -5.88 -8.11 -25.33
C ILE A 90 -6.51 -7.40 -26.54
N PRO A 91 -6.09 -7.69 -27.78
CA PRO A 91 -6.69 -7.11 -28.98
C PRO A 91 -8.21 -7.35 -29.03
N ALA A 92 -8.98 -6.33 -29.44
CA ALA A 92 -10.44 -6.41 -29.47
C ALA A 92 -11.00 -7.63 -30.22
N PRO A 93 -10.51 -8.02 -31.41
CA PRO A 93 -11.01 -9.22 -32.10
C PRO A 93 -10.78 -10.50 -31.30
N THR A 94 -9.63 -10.62 -30.63
CA THR A 94 -9.31 -11.75 -29.75
C THR A 94 -10.24 -11.76 -28.54
N LEU A 95 -10.51 -10.60 -27.97
CA LEU A 95 -11.40 -10.46 -26.83
C LEU A 95 -12.87 -10.80 -27.17
N ASP A 96 -13.33 -10.47 -28.37
CA ASP A 96 -14.67 -10.86 -28.87
C ASP A 96 -14.79 -12.38 -29.02
N VAL A 97 -13.74 -13.02 -29.56
CA VAL A 97 -13.67 -14.49 -29.65
C VAL A 97 -13.66 -15.13 -28.26
N LEU A 98 -12.86 -14.59 -27.32
CA LEU A 98 -12.81 -15.07 -25.94
C LEU A 98 -14.15 -14.91 -25.24
N LEU A 99 -14.83 -13.78 -25.43
CA LEU A 99 -16.16 -13.53 -24.88
C LEU A 99 -17.19 -14.52 -25.44
N GLY A 100 -17.18 -14.78 -26.75
CA GLY A 100 -18.08 -15.77 -27.36
C GLY A 100 -17.81 -17.21 -26.91
N ARG A 101 -16.55 -17.55 -26.65
CA ARG A 101 -16.11 -18.91 -26.26
C ARG A 101 -16.25 -19.18 -24.76
N LEU A 102 -15.83 -18.25 -23.91
CA LEU A 102 -15.74 -18.43 -22.47
C LEU A 102 -16.90 -17.77 -21.72
N GLY A 103 -17.68 -16.92 -22.38
CA GLY A 103 -18.73 -16.13 -21.75
C GLY A 103 -18.19 -15.04 -20.82
N HIS A 104 -19.08 -14.53 -19.96
CA HIS A 104 -18.76 -13.50 -18.97
C HIS A 104 -18.16 -14.14 -17.72
N THR A 105 -16.89 -14.52 -17.78
CA THR A 105 -16.15 -15.01 -16.61
C THR A 105 -15.38 -13.85 -15.98
N LYS A 106 -15.02 -13.95 -14.69
CA LYS A 106 -14.25 -12.89 -14.00
C LYS A 106 -13.00 -12.45 -14.79
N PRO A 107 -12.13 -13.35 -15.30
CA PRO A 107 -10.97 -12.94 -16.09
C PRO A 107 -11.35 -12.20 -17.38
N VAL A 108 -12.42 -12.62 -18.07
CA VAL A 108 -12.87 -11.95 -19.30
C VAL A 108 -13.41 -10.55 -19.00
N VAL A 109 -14.16 -10.39 -17.90
CA VAL A 109 -14.67 -9.09 -17.45
C VAL A 109 -13.52 -8.14 -17.08
N ASP A 110 -12.51 -8.62 -16.35
CA ASP A 110 -11.32 -7.82 -16.05
C ASP A 110 -10.55 -7.44 -17.33
N ALA A 111 -10.43 -8.36 -18.29
CA ALA A 111 -9.79 -8.09 -19.59
C ALA A 111 -10.56 -7.03 -20.42
N LEU A 112 -11.90 -7.06 -20.39
CA LEU A 112 -12.74 -6.01 -20.98
C LEU A 112 -12.44 -4.64 -20.36
N GLY A 113 -12.27 -4.57 -19.04
CA GLY A 113 -11.88 -3.35 -18.33
C GLY A 113 -10.49 -2.83 -18.71
N LEU A 114 -9.55 -3.72 -19.03
CA LEU A 114 -8.19 -3.37 -19.44
C LEU A 114 -8.05 -3.02 -20.92
N SER A 115 -9.05 -3.34 -21.75
CA SER A 115 -9.02 -3.09 -23.20
C SER A 115 -8.82 -1.61 -23.56
N GLY A 116 -9.30 -0.70 -22.71
CA GLY A 116 -9.33 0.74 -22.97
C GLY A 116 -10.37 1.15 -24.03
N ASP A 117 -11.28 0.24 -24.43
CA ASP A 117 -12.35 0.48 -25.39
C ASP A 117 -13.64 0.94 -24.67
N PRO A 118 -14.04 2.22 -24.76
CA PRO A 118 -15.25 2.71 -24.12
C PRO A 118 -16.53 2.03 -24.63
N GLY A 119 -16.50 1.45 -25.83
CA GLY A 119 -17.63 0.69 -26.38
C GLY A 119 -18.01 -0.54 -25.54
N ARG A 120 -17.12 -1.00 -24.65
CA ARG A 120 -17.38 -2.12 -23.73
C ARG A 120 -18.20 -1.72 -22.49
N ALA A 121 -18.37 -0.43 -22.22
CA ALA A 121 -19.05 0.04 -21.01
C ALA A 121 -20.49 -0.46 -20.91
N ALA A 122 -21.27 -0.42 -22.00
CA ALA A 122 -22.66 -0.89 -21.99
C ALA A 122 -22.79 -2.39 -21.65
N LEU A 123 -21.88 -3.21 -22.18
CA LEU A 123 -21.81 -4.64 -21.89
C LEU A 123 -21.49 -4.88 -20.41
N LEU A 124 -20.45 -4.22 -19.89
CA LEU A 124 -20.05 -4.33 -18.49
C LEU A 124 -21.14 -3.84 -17.54
N GLY A 125 -21.82 -2.75 -17.89
CA GLY A 125 -22.92 -2.21 -17.09
C GLY A 125 -24.11 -3.16 -16.96
N ALA A 126 -24.41 -3.96 -17.99
CA ALA A 126 -25.43 -5.01 -17.89
C ALA A 126 -25.08 -6.07 -16.83
N LEU A 127 -23.79 -6.37 -16.64
CA LEU A 127 -23.30 -7.35 -15.66
C LEU A 127 -23.37 -6.85 -14.21
N LEU A 128 -23.64 -5.57 -13.97
CA LEU A 128 -23.86 -5.08 -12.60
C LEU A 128 -25.07 -5.75 -11.94
N ALA A 129 -26.00 -6.32 -12.72
CA ALA A 129 -27.18 -7.02 -12.21
C ALA A 129 -26.94 -8.48 -11.85
N ASP A 130 -25.76 -9.01 -12.15
CA ASP A 130 -25.35 -10.36 -11.82
C ASP A 130 -24.62 -10.37 -10.47
N ASP A 131 -25.08 -11.17 -9.51
CA ASP A 131 -24.52 -11.18 -8.15
C ASP A 131 -23.03 -11.59 -8.11
N VAL A 132 -22.59 -12.44 -9.04
CA VAL A 132 -21.21 -12.94 -9.13
C VAL A 132 -20.32 -11.95 -9.86
N LEU A 133 -20.83 -11.34 -10.94
CA LEU A 133 -20.05 -10.48 -11.84
C LEU A 133 -20.18 -8.98 -11.52
N CYS A 134 -21.09 -8.58 -10.64
CA CYS A 134 -21.29 -7.17 -10.27
C CYS A 134 -19.98 -6.51 -9.81
N ARG A 135 -19.23 -7.19 -8.94
CA ARG A 135 -17.93 -6.72 -8.45
C ARG A 135 -16.90 -6.49 -9.58
N PRO A 136 -16.50 -7.52 -10.35
CA PRO A 136 -15.52 -7.32 -11.42
C PRO A 136 -16.03 -6.35 -12.50
N ALA A 137 -17.33 -6.31 -12.77
CA ALA A 137 -17.92 -5.37 -13.71
C ALA A 137 -17.77 -3.91 -13.25
N ALA A 138 -18.08 -3.60 -11.99
CA ALA A 138 -17.90 -2.26 -11.43
C ALA A 138 -16.44 -1.79 -11.51
N LEU A 139 -15.49 -2.66 -11.14
CA LEU A 139 -14.07 -2.35 -11.23
C LEU A 139 -13.58 -2.20 -12.68
N ALA A 140 -14.08 -3.03 -13.61
CA ALA A 140 -13.78 -2.91 -15.03
C ALA A 140 -14.30 -1.60 -15.62
N LEU A 141 -15.53 -1.18 -15.26
CA LEU A 141 -16.09 0.12 -15.65
C LEU A 141 -15.25 1.29 -15.12
N ALA A 142 -14.75 1.18 -13.89
CA ALA A 142 -13.87 2.20 -13.31
C ALA A 142 -12.53 2.31 -14.07
N ARG A 143 -11.93 1.19 -14.47
CA ARG A 143 -10.71 1.16 -15.30
C ARG A 143 -10.93 1.81 -16.67
N LEU A 144 -12.12 1.64 -17.26
CA LEU A 144 -12.52 2.33 -18.49
C LEU A 144 -12.92 3.80 -18.29
N ARG A 145 -13.01 4.28 -17.03
CA ARG A 145 -13.51 5.61 -16.67
C ARG A 145 -14.90 5.90 -17.25
N ALA A 146 -15.77 4.88 -17.28
CA ALA A 146 -17.12 4.96 -17.83
C ALA A 146 -18.08 5.68 -16.86
N ARG A 147 -17.96 7.01 -16.79
CA ARG A 147 -18.69 7.88 -15.85
C ARG A 147 -20.21 7.84 -15.97
N GLU A 148 -20.74 7.45 -17.13
CA GLU A 148 -22.17 7.20 -17.31
C GLU A 148 -22.71 6.09 -16.40
N TRP A 149 -21.84 5.23 -15.85
CA TRP A 149 -22.18 4.17 -14.90
C TRP A 149 -21.99 4.53 -13.42
N THR A 150 -21.49 5.73 -13.10
CA THR A 150 -21.28 6.17 -11.71
C THR A 150 -22.59 6.13 -10.90
N VAL A 151 -23.66 6.72 -11.41
CA VAL A 151 -24.97 6.72 -10.73
C VAL A 151 -25.59 5.31 -10.63
N PRO A 152 -25.63 4.49 -11.72
CA PRO A 152 -26.04 3.10 -11.62
C PRO A 152 -25.29 2.27 -10.56
N ILE A 153 -23.98 2.44 -10.45
CA ILE A 153 -23.16 1.76 -9.43
C ILE A 153 -23.54 2.24 -8.03
N ALA A 154 -23.62 3.55 -7.81
CA ALA A 154 -23.93 4.12 -6.49
C ALA A 154 -25.32 3.68 -5.99
N ARG A 155 -26.32 3.61 -6.88
CA ARG A 155 -27.68 3.15 -6.56
C ARG A 155 -27.76 1.68 -6.14
N ARG A 156 -26.73 0.88 -6.39
CA ARG A 156 -26.68 -0.52 -5.93
C ARG A 156 -26.19 -0.68 -4.49
N LEU A 157 -25.50 0.31 -3.92
CA LEU A 157 -24.91 0.22 -2.58
C LEU A 157 -25.90 -0.23 -1.47
N PRO A 158 -27.16 0.27 -1.41
CA PRO A 158 -28.10 -0.17 -0.38
C PRO A 158 -28.46 -1.66 -0.42
N GLY A 159 -28.34 -2.31 -1.59
CA GLY A 159 -28.73 -3.70 -1.81
C GLY A 159 -27.58 -4.71 -1.67
N VAL A 160 -26.36 -4.27 -1.32
CA VAL A 160 -25.18 -5.14 -1.27
C VAL A 160 -24.40 -4.97 0.04
N SER A 161 -23.63 -5.99 0.39
CA SER A 161 -22.79 -5.98 1.60
C SER A 161 -21.42 -6.63 1.33
N GLY A 162 -20.56 -6.69 2.35
CA GLY A 162 -19.25 -7.33 2.27
C GLY A 162 -18.38 -6.80 1.14
N LEU A 163 -17.60 -7.68 0.49
CA LEU A 163 -16.64 -7.31 -0.54
C LEU A 163 -17.28 -6.65 -1.78
N THR A 164 -18.55 -6.94 -2.08
CA THR A 164 -19.26 -6.30 -3.18
C THR A 164 -19.48 -4.82 -2.87
N HIS A 165 -19.95 -4.49 -1.66
CA HIS A 165 -20.09 -3.10 -1.22
C HIS A 165 -18.77 -2.33 -1.28
N VAL A 166 -17.68 -2.94 -0.80
CA VAL A 166 -16.34 -2.33 -0.86
C VAL A 166 -15.93 -2.07 -2.32
N ALA A 167 -16.07 -3.06 -3.20
CA ALA A 167 -15.65 -2.92 -4.58
C ALA A 167 -16.45 -1.88 -5.37
N LEU A 168 -17.76 -1.78 -5.14
CA LEU A 168 -18.59 -0.75 -5.77
C LEU A 168 -18.17 0.64 -5.28
N THR A 169 -17.90 0.79 -3.98
CA THR A 169 -17.40 2.06 -3.43
C THR A 169 -16.02 2.43 -3.97
N VAL A 170 -15.11 1.46 -4.09
CA VAL A 170 -13.80 1.66 -4.73
C VAL A 170 -13.95 2.04 -6.20
N ALA A 171 -14.85 1.39 -6.95
CA ALA A 171 -15.11 1.73 -8.34
C ALA A 171 -15.55 3.19 -8.51
N LEU A 172 -16.39 3.71 -7.60
CA LEU A 172 -16.82 5.12 -7.63
C LEU A 172 -15.64 6.09 -7.41
N VAL A 173 -14.72 5.76 -6.51
CA VAL A 173 -13.49 6.54 -6.29
C VAL A 173 -12.58 6.47 -7.52
N GLU A 174 -12.37 5.28 -8.06
CA GLU A 174 -11.54 5.06 -9.25
C GLU A 174 -12.15 5.67 -10.51
N MET A 175 -13.46 5.93 -10.58
CA MET A 175 -14.06 6.70 -11.67
C MET A 175 -13.75 8.20 -11.56
N ASP A 176 -13.45 8.68 -10.36
CA ASP A 176 -13.21 10.10 -10.04
C ASP A 176 -14.33 11.00 -10.60
N ASP A 177 -15.58 10.65 -10.27
CA ASP A 177 -16.78 11.37 -10.72
C ASP A 177 -17.58 11.88 -9.51
N PRO A 178 -17.63 13.22 -9.30
CA PRO A 178 -18.43 13.85 -8.24
C PRO A 178 -19.92 13.50 -8.27
N ALA A 179 -20.46 12.99 -9.39
CA ALA A 179 -21.85 12.52 -9.46
C ALA A 179 -22.18 11.39 -8.46
N ALA A 180 -21.17 10.70 -7.91
CA ALA A 180 -21.36 9.73 -6.84
C ALA A 180 -21.71 10.37 -5.48
N VAL A 181 -21.26 11.61 -5.23
CA VAL A 181 -21.30 12.24 -3.90
C VAL A 181 -22.72 12.31 -3.32
N PRO A 182 -23.76 12.79 -4.04
CA PRO A 182 -25.11 12.83 -3.48
C PRO A 182 -25.63 11.45 -3.06
N HIS A 183 -25.33 10.40 -3.85
CA HIS A 183 -25.77 9.05 -3.56
C HIS A 183 -25.04 8.41 -2.37
N LEU A 184 -23.76 8.74 -2.18
CA LEU A 184 -22.99 8.31 -1.01
C LEU A 184 -23.48 9.01 0.27
N LEU A 185 -23.86 10.29 0.17
CA LEU A 185 -24.47 11.03 1.29
C LEU A 185 -25.86 10.51 1.63
N ASP A 186 -26.70 10.23 0.63
CA ASP A 186 -28.02 9.61 0.81
C ASP A 186 -27.87 8.24 1.51
N TRP A 187 -26.92 7.41 1.08
CA TRP A 187 -26.63 6.13 1.72
C TRP A 187 -26.19 6.30 3.19
N LEU A 188 -25.42 7.33 3.53
CA LEU A 188 -25.06 7.60 4.93
C LEU A 188 -26.26 8.08 5.77
N ALA A 189 -27.26 8.71 5.14
CA ALA A 189 -28.46 9.18 5.82
C ALA A 189 -29.44 8.02 6.11
N ASP A 190 -29.37 6.94 5.32
CA ASP A 190 -30.16 5.74 5.56
C ASP A 190 -29.68 4.98 6.82
N ASP A 191 -30.65 4.51 7.61
CA ASP A 191 -30.38 3.76 8.84
C ASP A 191 -30.15 2.27 8.52
N HIS A 192 -28.88 1.86 8.53
CA HIS A 192 -28.49 0.47 8.35
C HIS A 192 -27.17 0.14 9.08
N ASP A 193 -26.98 -1.14 9.42
CA ASP A 193 -25.83 -1.61 10.19
C ASP A 193 -24.55 -1.85 9.37
N LEU A 194 -24.56 -1.53 8.06
CA LEU A 194 -23.37 -1.71 7.22
C LEU A 194 -22.20 -0.77 7.66
N PRO A 195 -20.94 -1.21 7.56
CA PRO A 195 -19.78 -0.37 7.87
C PRO A 195 -19.69 0.85 6.95
N ALA A 196 -19.51 2.04 7.51
CA ALA A 196 -19.49 3.30 6.74
C ALA A 196 -18.08 3.73 6.26
N GLY A 197 -17.03 2.98 6.58
CA GLY A 197 -15.65 3.42 6.36
C GLY A 197 -15.25 3.55 4.89
N ASP A 198 -15.71 2.64 4.03
CA ASP A 198 -15.43 2.77 2.60
C ASP A 198 -16.13 3.97 1.98
N VAL A 199 -17.37 4.24 2.40
CA VAL A 199 -18.16 5.38 1.93
C VAL A 199 -17.59 6.69 2.45
N HIS A 200 -17.19 6.76 3.72
CA HIS A 200 -16.44 7.90 4.24
C HIS A 200 -15.18 8.17 3.42
N ARG A 201 -14.32 7.17 3.21
CA ARG A 201 -13.10 7.34 2.40
C ARG A 201 -13.43 7.79 0.97
N ALA A 202 -14.48 7.25 0.36
CA ALA A 202 -14.90 7.67 -0.98
C ALA A 202 -15.33 9.12 -1.01
N LEU A 203 -16.13 9.57 -0.04
CA LEU A 203 -16.52 10.97 0.10
C LEU A 203 -15.30 11.87 0.34
N VAL A 204 -14.35 11.47 1.19
CA VAL A 204 -13.09 12.22 1.39
C VAL A 204 -12.35 12.40 0.07
N ARG A 205 -12.19 11.33 -0.71
CA ARG A 205 -11.47 11.38 -1.99
C ARG A 205 -12.19 12.20 -3.05
N LEU A 206 -13.51 12.06 -3.17
CA LEU A 206 -14.31 12.73 -4.19
C LEU A 206 -14.60 14.21 -3.88
N THR A 207 -14.59 14.61 -2.61
CA THR A 207 -14.93 15.97 -2.19
C THR A 207 -13.71 16.78 -1.72
N GLY A 208 -12.63 16.11 -1.32
CA GLY A 208 -11.49 16.73 -0.64
C GLY A 208 -11.79 17.14 0.81
N HIS A 209 -12.99 16.87 1.34
CA HIS A 209 -13.34 17.11 2.74
C HIS A 209 -12.99 15.90 3.58
N ASP A 210 -12.09 16.08 4.53
CA ASP A 210 -11.73 15.04 5.50
C ASP A 210 -12.18 15.47 6.90
N PRO A 211 -13.42 15.16 7.31
CA PRO A 211 -13.92 15.61 8.61
C PRO A 211 -13.34 14.75 9.74
N LEU A 212 -12.94 15.38 10.85
CA LEU A 212 -12.49 14.65 12.03
C LEU A 212 -13.59 13.69 12.53
N VAL A 213 -13.30 12.39 12.52
CA VAL A 213 -14.09 11.39 13.21
C VAL A 213 -13.52 11.22 14.63
N PRO A 214 -14.24 11.59 15.70
CA PRO A 214 -13.68 11.49 17.05
C PRO A 214 -13.41 10.03 17.42
N GLU A 215 -12.46 9.77 18.33
CA GLU A 215 -11.97 8.44 18.74
C GLU A 215 -13.06 7.42 19.10
N TRP A 216 -13.02 6.24 18.49
CA TRP A 216 -14.04 5.18 18.62
C TRP A 216 -13.43 3.88 19.15
N ALA A 217 -14.24 3.02 19.78
CA ALA A 217 -13.80 1.71 20.24
C ALA A 217 -14.19 0.57 19.30
N THR A 218 -15.23 0.77 18.48
CA THR A 218 -15.79 -0.28 17.61
C THR A 218 -16.10 0.25 16.22
N GLN A 219 -16.14 -0.65 15.22
CA GLN A 219 -16.51 -0.29 13.85
C GLN A 219 -17.96 0.24 13.74
N GLN A 220 -18.86 -0.24 14.60
CA GLN A 220 -20.23 0.26 14.66
C GLN A 220 -20.29 1.69 15.19
N GLU A 221 -19.49 2.00 16.22
CA GLU A 221 -19.36 3.36 16.73
C GLU A 221 -18.77 4.31 15.70
N TYR A 222 -17.68 3.91 15.03
CA TYR A 222 -17.12 4.65 13.91
C TYR A 222 -18.18 4.99 12.86
N SER A 223 -18.93 3.97 12.43
CA SER A 223 -19.93 4.13 11.37
C SER A 223 -21.06 5.06 11.80
N ARG A 224 -21.52 5.00 13.06
CA ARG A 224 -22.49 5.96 13.61
C ARG A 224 -21.97 7.40 13.63
N ARG A 225 -20.70 7.58 14.00
CA ARG A 225 -20.06 8.91 14.04
C ARG A 225 -19.92 9.51 12.64
N VAL A 226 -19.44 8.71 11.68
CA VAL A 226 -19.37 9.10 10.26
C VAL A 226 -20.73 9.59 9.76
N ARG A 227 -21.80 8.80 9.95
CA ARG A 227 -23.16 9.16 9.52
C ARG A 227 -23.67 10.46 10.14
N ARG A 228 -23.29 10.74 11.40
CA ARG A 228 -23.67 11.97 12.09
C ARG A 228 -22.92 13.21 11.57
N ILE A 229 -21.67 13.03 11.13
CA ILE A 229 -20.78 14.14 10.79
C ILE A 229 -21.06 14.66 9.38
N TRP A 230 -21.12 13.78 8.38
CA TRP A 230 -21.27 14.17 6.97
C TRP A 230 -22.44 15.13 6.67
N PRO A 231 -23.65 14.95 7.22
CA PRO A 231 -24.77 15.87 6.99
C PRO A 231 -24.55 17.28 7.54
N THR A 232 -23.57 17.48 8.42
CA THR A 232 -23.27 18.79 9.04
C THR A 232 -22.23 19.60 8.28
N LEU A 233 -21.61 19.03 7.24
CA LEU A 233 -20.53 19.68 6.50
C LEU A 233 -21.07 20.62 5.43
N ASP A 234 -20.46 21.80 5.33
CA ASP A 234 -20.64 22.71 4.21
C ASP A 234 -19.66 22.36 3.10
N LEU A 235 -20.09 21.49 2.17
CA LEU A 235 -19.26 21.04 1.05
C LEU A 235 -18.92 22.18 0.06
N GLY A 236 -19.63 23.31 0.12
CA GLY A 236 -19.38 24.48 -0.73
C GLY A 236 -18.19 25.33 -0.27
N ARG A 237 -17.70 25.12 0.96
CA ARG A 237 -16.57 25.86 1.52
C ARG A 237 -15.31 24.98 1.53
N PRO A 238 -14.14 25.48 1.08
CA PRO A 238 -12.91 24.74 1.20
C PRO A 238 -12.58 24.40 2.67
N PRO A 239 -12.14 23.16 2.98
CA PRO A 239 -11.73 22.79 4.31
C PRO A 239 -10.52 23.62 4.76
N VAL A 240 -10.53 24.05 6.01
CA VAL A 240 -9.42 24.81 6.62
C VAL A 240 -8.82 23.96 7.73
N PRO A 241 -7.58 23.45 7.55
CA PRO A 241 -6.91 22.66 8.57
C PRO A 241 -6.83 23.41 9.90
N ALA A 242 -7.11 22.72 10.99
CA ALA A 242 -7.00 23.29 12.32
C ALA A 242 -6.58 22.24 13.35
N VAL A 243 -5.51 22.55 14.10
CA VAL A 243 -5.14 21.79 15.29
C VAL A 243 -6.02 22.22 16.47
N ARG A 244 -6.60 21.25 17.18
CA ARG A 244 -7.49 21.47 18.33
C ARG A 244 -7.21 20.47 19.46
N ASP A 245 -7.92 20.64 20.57
CA ASP A 245 -7.93 19.72 21.73
C ASP A 245 -6.54 19.36 22.25
N LEU A 246 -5.59 20.29 22.13
CA LEU A 246 -4.23 20.09 22.55
C LEU A 246 -4.16 19.89 24.07
N ALA A 247 -3.66 18.74 24.50
CA ALA A 247 -3.45 18.40 25.89
C ALA A 247 -2.08 17.75 26.09
N ALA A 248 -1.43 18.05 27.22
CA ALA A 248 -0.20 17.38 27.61
C ALA A 248 -0.51 16.13 28.43
N ASP A 249 0.03 15.00 28.01
CA ASP A 249 -0.04 13.75 28.75
C ASP A 249 1.20 13.61 29.66
N SER A 250 2.36 14.10 29.22
CA SER A 250 3.60 14.16 29.99
C SER A 250 4.55 15.24 29.42
N PRO A 251 5.71 15.52 30.04
CA PRO A 251 6.71 16.40 29.45
C PRO A 251 7.23 15.93 28.08
N ARG A 252 7.06 14.65 27.73
CA ARG A 252 7.49 14.04 26.45
C ARG A 252 6.33 13.53 25.61
N GLY A 253 5.08 13.86 25.99
CA GLY A 253 3.86 13.36 25.35
C GLY A 253 2.78 14.43 25.25
N LEU A 254 2.26 14.66 24.05
CA LEU A 254 1.09 15.51 23.81
C LEU A 254 0.05 14.74 22.98
N ARG A 255 -1.21 15.12 23.12
CA ARG A 255 -2.30 14.71 22.25
C ARG A 255 -3.01 15.91 21.68
N PHE A 256 -3.48 15.82 20.44
CA PHE A 256 -4.24 16.87 19.76
C PHE A 256 -5.13 16.25 18.69
N THR A 257 -6.07 17.02 18.18
CA THR A 257 -6.88 16.65 17.01
C THR A 257 -6.49 17.53 15.84
N LEU A 258 -6.49 16.96 14.63
CA LEU A 258 -6.40 17.68 13.38
C LEU A 258 -7.75 17.57 12.68
N ASP A 259 -8.40 18.71 12.52
CA ASP A 259 -9.61 18.83 11.71
C ASP A 259 -9.25 19.35 10.32
N ALA A 260 -9.95 18.87 9.30
CA ALA A 260 -9.78 19.28 7.91
C ALA A 260 -8.31 19.22 7.43
N GLY A 261 -7.55 18.22 7.87
CA GLY A 261 -6.18 17.96 7.40
C GLY A 261 -6.15 17.83 5.88
N ARG A 262 -5.08 18.31 5.23
CA ARG A 262 -5.00 18.29 3.76
C ARG A 262 -4.75 16.88 3.20
N GLY A 263 -4.31 15.95 4.04
CA GLY A 263 -4.01 14.57 3.67
C GLY A 263 -2.98 14.44 2.56
N ARG A 264 -2.06 15.40 2.40
CA ARG A 264 -0.98 15.29 1.41
C ARG A 264 0.03 14.23 1.83
N VAL A 265 0.29 14.07 3.12
CA VAL A 265 1.07 12.96 3.66
C VAL A 265 0.10 11.95 4.25
N ARG A 266 0.03 10.76 3.66
CA ARG A 266 -0.99 9.76 4.00
C ARG A 266 -0.61 8.35 3.58
N VAL A 267 -1.17 7.35 4.25
CA VAL A 267 -1.10 5.94 3.81
C VAL A 267 -2.48 5.56 3.28
N ASP A 268 -2.57 5.26 1.98
CA ASP A 268 -3.85 4.91 1.34
C ASP A 268 -3.77 3.54 0.65
N TYR A 269 -4.93 2.96 0.35
CA TYR A 269 -5.00 1.74 -0.45
C TYR A 269 -4.63 2.02 -1.90
N ASP A 270 -3.87 1.11 -2.49
CA ASP A 270 -3.59 1.11 -3.92
C ASP A 270 -4.87 0.81 -4.72
N PRO A 271 -4.95 1.27 -5.99
CA PRO A 271 -5.99 0.84 -6.90
C PRO A 271 -6.05 -0.69 -7.00
N PRO A 272 -7.26 -1.29 -7.06
CA PRO A 272 -7.42 -2.74 -7.05
C PRO A 272 -6.75 -3.40 -8.26
N GLU A 273 -5.84 -4.33 -7.97
CA GLU A 273 -5.16 -5.10 -9.01
C GLU A 273 -6.17 -5.89 -9.87
N PRO A 274 -6.03 -5.86 -11.21
CA PRO A 274 -6.85 -6.69 -12.09
C PRO A 274 -6.71 -8.18 -11.74
N GLY A 275 -7.84 -8.89 -11.67
CA GLY A 275 -7.86 -10.30 -11.28
C GLY A 275 -7.87 -10.54 -9.76
N SER A 276 -7.53 -9.55 -8.93
CA SER A 276 -7.57 -9.70 -7.47
C SER A 276 -8.99 -9.96 -6.95
N SER A 277 -9.10 -10.76 -5.90
CA SER A 277 -10.35 -11.00 -5.19
C SER A 277 -10.58 -10.00 -4.05
N TRP A 278 -9.58 -9.18 -3.75
CA TRP A 278 -9.62 -8.15 -2.71
C TRP A 278 -9.63 -6.76 -3.35
N PRO A 279 -10.69 -5.95 -3.17
CA PRO A 279 -10.75 -4.61 -3.73
C PRO A 279 -9.80 -3.62 -3.06
N ARG A 280 -9.24 -3.98 -1.90
CA ARG A 280 -8.26 -3.22 -1.12
C ARG A 280 -7.30 -4.21 -0.50
N TRP A 281 -6.03 -4.10 -0.83
CA TRP A 281 -5.00 -5.00 -0.32
C TRP A 281 -3.68 -4.27 -0.11
N GLY A 282 -3.06 -3.82 -1.21
CA GLY A 282 -1.86 -2.98 -1.16
C GLY A 282 -2.16 -1.61 -0.55
N LYS A 283 -1.20 -1.09 0.21
CA LYS A 283 -1.19 0.30 0.64
C LYS A 283 0.06 0.99 0.12
N THR A 284 -0.05 2.28 -0.12
CA THR A 284 1.09 3.13 -0.46
C THR A 284 1.10 4.37 0.42
N LEU A 285 2.29 4.71 0.91
CA LEU A 285 2.56 6.02 1.46
C LEU A 285 2.67 7.03 0.33
N HIS A 286 1.89 8.10 0.42
CA HIS A 286 1.95 9.25 -0.47
C HIS A 286 2.51 10.49 0.23
N VAL A 287 3.28 11.27 -0.52
CA VAL A 287 3.62 12.67 -0.20
C VAL A 287 3.21 13.54 -1.39
N GLY A 288 2.10 14.26 -1.24
CA GLY A 288 1.41 14.93 -2.32
C GLY A 288 0.88 13.89 -3.35
N PRO A 289 1.08 14.11 -4.65
CA PRO A 289 0.72 13.13 -5.68
C PRO A 289 1.74 11.99 -5.82
N HIS A 290 2.86 12.02 -5.09
CA HIS A 290 3.97 11.09 -5.30
C HIS A 290 3.88 9.89 -4.34
N PRO A 291 3.77 8.66 -4.87
CA PRO A 291 3.92 7.46 -4.07
C PRO A 291 5.40 7.30 -3.67
N LEU A 292 5.66 7.03 -2.40
CA LEU A 292 7.03 6.85 -1.87
C LEU A 292 7.33 5.39 -1.55
N TYR A 293 6.49 4.78 -0.72
CA TYR A 293 6.67 3.41 -0.27
C TYR A 293 5.39 2.63 -0.48
N ARG A 294 5.50 1.49 -1.16
CA ARG A 294 4.48 0.46 -1.07
C ARG A 294 4.68 -0.27 0.26
N VAL A 295 3.60 -0.32 1.02
CA VAL A 295 3.45 -1.08 2.25
C VAL A 295 2.49 -2.21 1.91
N GLY A 296 3.02 -3.37 1.53
CA GLY A 296 2.22 -4.42 0.90
C GLY A 296 2.60 -5.83 1.35
N SER A 297 1.82 -6.83 0.93
CA SER A 297 2.17 -8.25 1.02
C SER A 297 2.39 -8.71 -0.42
N ASP A 298 3.60 -9.14 -0.75
CA ASP A 298 4.01 -9.43 -2.13
C ASP A 298 3.53 -10.76 -2.70
N CYS A 299 2.88 -11.62 -1.91
CA CYS A 299 2.57 -12.98 -2.35
C CYS A 299 1.35 -13.64 -1.69
N ASP A 300 0.25 -12.92 -1.41
CA ASP A 300 -0.91 -13.51 -0.71
C ASP A 300 -0.56 -14.03 0.73
N THR A 301 0.62 -13.72 1.28
CA THR A 301 1.15 -14.28 2.56
C THR A 301 0.93 -13.45 3.83
N CYS A 302 0.16 -12.36 3.78
CA CYS A 302 -0.15 -11.53 4.97
C CYS A 302 1.07 -10.80 5.59
N GLU A 303 2.16 -10.62 4.83
CA GLU A 303 3.41 -9.99 5.29
C GLU A 303 3.47 -8.47 5.05
N THR A 304 4.27 -7.74 5.83
CA THR A 304 4.59 -6.32 5.57
C THR A 304 5.89 -6.22 4.77
N THR A 305 5.81 -5.83 3.51
CA THR A 305 6.97 -5.49 2.65
C THR A 305 7.07 -3.97 2.48
N LEU A 306 8.29 -3.48 2.26
CA LEU A 306 8.60 -2.06 2.19
C LEU A 306 9.31 -1.74 0.86
N GLY A 307 8.54 -1.66 -0.22
CA GLY A 307 9.07 -1.38 -1.54
C GLY A 307 9.17 0.12 -1.80
N LEU A 308 10.39 0.64 -2.00
CA LEU A 308 10.58 2.02 -2.46
C LEU A 308 10.05 2.17 -3.90
N LEU A 309 9.08 3.04 -4.09
CA LEU A 309 8.49 3.38 -5.39
C LEU A 309 9.17 4.60 -6.03
N GLY A 310 9.75 5.48 -5.21
CA GLY A 310 10.45 6.67 -5.65
C GLY A 310 10.62 7.70 -4.53
N PHE A 311 11.33 8.78 -4.83
CA PHE A 311 11.48 9.92 -3.92
C PHE A 311 10.73 11.14 -4.47
N PRO A 312 10.22 12.03 -3.59
CA PRO A 312 9.61 13.25 -4.06
C PRO A 312 10.69 14.16 -4.68
N PRO A 313 10.36 14.99 -5.67
CA PRO A 313 11.32 15.92 -6.23
C PRO A 313 11.90 16.84 -5.14
N ALA A 314 13.19 17.17 -5.25
CA ALA A 314 13.97 17.87 -4.22
C ALA A 314 13.38 19.21 -3.72
N GLY A 315 12.44 19.80 -4.47
CA GLY A 315 11.73 21.03 -4.15
C GLY A 315 10.47 20.89 -3.29
N ALA A 316 10.07 19.68 -2.89
CA ALA A 316 8.92 19.47 -1.97
C ALA A 316 9.22 19.89 -0.51
N ARG A 317 10.41 20.43 -0.25
CA ARG A 317 10.81 20.94 1.06
C ARG A 317 10.14 22.30 1.28
N THR A 318 9.06 22.33 2.04
CA THR A 318 8.55 23.58 2.63
C THR A 318 9.68 24.21 3.42
N ASP A 319 9.94 25.51 3.24
CA ASP A 319 10.89 26.26 4.06
C ASP A 319 10.45 26.18 5.52
N ALA A 320 11.06 25.26 6.26
CA ALA A 320 10.70 24.91 7.62
C ALA A 320 11.83 25.29 8.58
N ALA A 321 12.37 26.50 8.43
CA ALA A 321 13.42 27.02 9.30
C ALA A 321 12.96 26.97 10.77
N ASP A 322 11.73 27.42 11.04
CA ASP A 322 11.12 27.42 12.37
C ASP A 322 10.95 26.01 12.94
N VAL A 323 10.62 25.03 12.10
CA VAL A 323 10.57 23.61 12.49
C VAL A 323 11.98 23.12 12.87
N ARG A 324 12.98 23.39 12.03
CA ARG A 324 14.35 22.94 12.28
C ARG A 324 14.96 23.57 13.52
N GLU A 325 14.65 24.85 13.78
CA GLU A 325 15.05 25.57 14.99
C GLU A 325 14.39 24.93 16.23
N THR A 326 13.08 24.70 16.18
CA THR A 326 12.34 24.04 17.27
C THR A 326 12.88 22.64 17.58
N LEU A 327 13.28 21.89 16.56
CA LEU A 327 13.81 20.52 16.70
C LEU A 327 15.29 20.46 17.09
N ALA A 328 16.03 21.58 17.04
CA ALA A 328 17.47 21.56 17.27
C ALA A 328 17.86 21.13 18.69
N ASP A 329 17.04 21.48 19.69
CA ASP A 329 17.30 21.21 21.11
C ASP A 329 15.99 20.89 21.88
N LEU A 330 15.17 20.03 21.30
CA LEU A 330 13.88 19.67 21.89
C LEU A 330 14.07 18.67 23.04
N HIS A 331 13.67 19.08 24.24
CA HIS A 331 13.70 18.24 25.45
C HIS A 331 12.32 17.95 26.03
N THR A 332 11.37 18.86 25.81
CA THR A 332 9.99 18.74 26.29
C THR A 332 9.02 19.16 25.19
N LEU A 333 7.85 18.54 25.20
CA LEU A 333 6.77 18.87 24.28
C LEU A 333 5.86 19.92 24.92
N THR A 334 5.62 21.00 24.19
CA THR A 334 4.75 22.10 24.62
C THR A 334 3.77 22.49 23.53
N ALA A 335 2.78 23.33 23.88
CA ALA A 335 1.94 23.97 22.89
C ALA A 335 2.70 24.89 21.93
N GLY A 336 3.89 25.38 22.32
CA GLY A 336 4.80 26.06 21.38
C GLY A 336 5.33 25.10 20.32
N THR A 337 5.70 23.88 20.71
CA THR A 337 6.19 22.83 19.80
C THR A 337 5.15 22.50 18.74
N VAL A 338 3.90 22.25 19.13
CA VAL A 338 2.84 21.91 18.17
C VAL A 338 2.55 23.07 17.21
N ARG A 339 2.50 24.31 17.72
CA ARG A 339 2.31 25.51 16.87
C ARG A 339 3.42 25.69 15.84
N ALA A 340 4.68 25.44 16.22
CA ALA A 340 5.79 25.49 15.28
C ALA A 340 5.71 24.41 14.19
N LEU A 341 5.08 23.27 14.49
CA LEU A 341 4.90 22.14 13.59
C LEU A 341 3.60 22.20 12.78
N GLU A 342 2.68 23.12 13.08
CA GLU A 342 1.39 23.26 12.39
C GLU A 342 1.49 23.24 10.85
N PRO A 343 2.45 23.93 10.20
CA PRO A 343 2.58 23.87 8.75
C PRO A 343 2.77 22.44 8.20
N LEU A 344 3.44 21.57 8.95
CA LEU A 344 3.63 20.15 8.58
C LEU A 344 2.44 19.30 9.03
N ILE A 345 1.91 19.55 10.24
CA ILE A 345 0.74 18.83 10.76
C ILE A 345 -0.47 19.03 9.85
N HIS A 346 -0.70 20.24 9.33
CA HIS A 346 -1.80 20.53 8.42
C HIS A 346 -1.75 19.74 7.09
N GLU A 347 -0.60 19.16 6.74
CA GLU A 347 -0.45 18.30 5.56
C GLU A 347 -0.84 16.83 5.82
N LEU A 348 -1.10 16.44 7.07
CA LEU A 348 -1.57 15.10 7.46
C LEU A 348 -3.08 14.93 7.21
N GLU A 349 -3.60 13.71 7.32
CA GLU A 349 -5.04 13.40 7.30
C GLU A 349 -5.73 13.84 8.59
N SER A 350 -7.03 14.11 8.55
CA SER A 350 -7.78 14.43 9.76
C SER A 350 -7.79 13.26 10.73
N GLY A 351 -7.66 13.54 12.01
CA GLY A 351 -7.58 12.49 13.02
C GLY A 351 -7.21 12.98 14.40
N SER A 352 -7.28 12.08 15.36
CA SER A 352 -6.66 12.27 16.68
C SER A 352 -5.20 11.86 16.59
N TYR A 353 -4.30 12.67 17.11
CA TYR A 353 -2.86 12.45 17.05
C TYR A 353 -2.24 12.44 18.44
N ARG A 354 -1.19 11.62 18.60
CA ARG A 354 -0.23 11.72 19.70
C ARG A 354 1.13 12.12 19.17
N ALA A 355 1.79 12.99 19.92
CA ALA A 355 3.18 13.35 19.71
C ALA A 355 4.02 12.79 20.86
N HIS A 356 5.04 12.02 20.52
CA HIS A 356 5.94 11.37 21.47
C HIS A 356 7.38 11.80 21.21
N LEU A 357 8.07 12.32 22.23
CA LEU A 357 9.50 12.58 22.16
C LEU A 357 10.24 11.39 22.77
N VAL A 358 10.93 10.59 21.97
CA VAL A 358 11.56 9.34 22.41
C VAL A 358 13.00 9.24 21.89
N ASP A 359 13.83 8.44 22.54
CA ASP A 359 15.21 8.21 22.13
C ASP A 359 15.31 6.75 21.64
N LEU A 360 15.44 6.54 20.33
CA LEU A 360 15.36 5.21 19.71
C LEU A 360 16.76 4.63 19.43
N PRO A 361 17.06 3.39 19.84
CA PRO A 361 18.28 2.73 19.39
C PRO A 361 18.11 2.36 17.91
N LEU A 362 18.76 3.09 17.01
CA LEU A 362 18.64 2.88 15.57
C LEU A 362 19.96 2.42 14.98
N GLU A 363 19.89 1.43 14.09
CA GLU A 363 20.98 1.09 13.19
C GLU A 363 20.61 1.40 11.75
N HIS A 364 21.63 1.60 10.93
CA HIS A 364 21.47 1.77 9.49
C HIS A 364 21.54 0.42 8.77
N VAL A 365 20.50 0.09 7.99
CA VAL A 365 20.34 -1.17 7.26
C VAL A 365 20.53 -0.93 5.78
N THR A 366 21.65 -1.44 5.26
CA THR A 366 22.03 -1.37 3.85
C THR A 366 22.04 -2.73 3.16
N ARG A 367 21.82 -3.81 3.91
CA ARG A 367 21.90 -5.19 3.41
C ARG A 367 20.82 -6.08 4.04
N PRO A 368 20.35 -7.11 3.30
CA PRO A 368 19.31 -8.03 3.76
C PRO A 368 19.60 -8.67 5.12
N GLU A 369 20.84 -9.09 5.37
CA GLU A 369 21.25 -9.86 6.57
C GLU A 369 21.08 -9.08 7.86
N ARG A 370 21.04 -7.75 7.76
CA ARG A 370 20.82 -6.87 8.90
C ARG A 370 19.36 -6.48 9.06
N SER A 371 18.51 -6.72 8.08
CA SER A 371 17.10 -6.30 8.14
C SER A 371 16.30 -7.14 9.13
N TRP A 372 15.26 -6.51 9.70
CA TRP A 372 14.25 -7.18 10.50
C TRP A 372 13.63 -8.39 9.77
N TRP A 373 13.55 -8.32 8.43
CA TRP A 373 13.00 -9.36 7.55
C TRP A 373 13.68 -10.72 7.74
N LEU A 374 15.01 -10.72 7.93
CA LEU A 374 15.77 -11.95 8.18
C LEU A 374 15.88 -12.28 9.67
N ARG A 375 15.92 -11.25 10.52
CA ARG A 375 16.00 -11.46 11.97
C ARG A 375 14.72 -12.06 12.55
N ARG A 376 13.55 -11.78 11.97
CA ARG A 376 12.28 -12.37 12.43
C ARG A 376 12.23 -13.88 12.20
N VAL A 377 12.81 -14.40 11.11
CA VAL A 377 12.87 -15.86 10.83
C VAL A 377 13.61 -16.56 11.96
N ALA A 378 14.76 -16.01 12.38
CA ALA A 378 15.50 -16.52 13.52
C ALA A 378 14.72 -16.42 14.85
N ALA A 379 13.85 -15.43 15.01
CA ALA A 379 13.00 -15.27 16.19
C ALA A 379 11.81 -16.24 16.24
N ARG A 380 11.36 -16.75 15.09
CA ARG A 380 10.24 -17.71 14.96
C ARG A 380 10.65 -19.17 15.15
N ASP A 381 11.95 -19.48 15.17
CA ASP A 381 12.47 -20.86 15.09
C ASP A 381 11.92 -21.63 13.86
N ASP A 382 11.65 -20.90 12.79
CA ASP A 382 11.11 -21.43 11.54
C ASP A 382 12.27 -21.97 10.68
N PRO A 383 12.28 -23.26 10.29
CA PRO A 383 13.30 -23.76 9.39
C PRO A 383 13.23 -22.99 8.07
N PRO A 384 14.38 -22.50 7.55
CA PRO A 384 14.37 -21.77 6.29
C PRO A 384 13.72 -22.65 5.23
N HIS A 385 12.69 -22.13 4.57
CA HIS A 385 12.11 -22.79 3.40
C HIS A 385 13.28 -23.03 2.42
N SER A 386 13.48 -24.30 2.06
CA SER A 386 14.63 -24.72 1.28
C SER A 386 14.64 -24.02 -0.07
N GLY A 387 15.64 -23.19 -0.33
CA GLY A 387 16.02 -22.76 -1.68
C GLY A 387 15.93 -21.27 -1.97
N ASP A 388 15.08 -20.52 -1.30
CA ASP A 388 14.96 -19.08 -1.57
C ASP A 388 15.98 -18.31 -0.74
N ALA A 389 16.97 -17.70 -1.41
CA ALA A 389 17.63 -16.55 -0.83
C ALA A 389 16.51 -15.51 -0.62
N PRO A 390 16.18 -15.14 0.63
CA PRO A 390 15.05 -14.27 0.88
C PRO A 390 15.28 -12.96 0.12
N SER A 391 14.50 -12.74 -0.94
CA SER A 391 14.57 -11.51 -1.71
C SER A 391 14.23 -10.40 -0.73
N TRP A 392 15.20 -9.55 -0.39
CA TRP A 392 14.97 -8.44 0.52
C TRP A 392 14.01 -7.50 -0.19
N PRO A 393 12.73 -7.43 0.23
CA PRO A 393 11.77 -6.59 -0.45
C PRO A 393 11.88 -5.15 0.07
N GLY A 394 12.92 -4.86 0.87
CA GLY A 394 13.13 -3.62 1.58
C GLY A 394 14.11 -2.69 0.87
N THR A 395 13.99 -1.41 1.20
CA THR A 395 14.94 -0.36 0.80
C THR A 395 15.98 -0.12 1.90
N GLU A 396 17.00 0.68 1.63
CA GLU A 396 17.88 1.22 2.68
C GLU A 396 17.06 2.01 3.71
N HIS A 397 17.20 1.68 5.01
CA HIS A 397 16.38 2.26 6.08
C HIS A 397 17.10 2.23 7.44
N PHE A 398 16.48 2.84 8.45
CA PHE A 398 16.88 2.65 9.85
C PHE A 398 15.93 1.70 10.55
N GLN A 399 16.40 0.94 11.54
CA GLN A 399 15.52 0.06 12.32
C GLN A 399 15.99 -0.06 13.77
N THR A 400 15.13 -0.58 14.64
CA THR A 400 15.56 -1.06 15.96
C THR A 400 16.38 -2.35 15.81
N PRO A 401 17.56 -2.47 16.47
CA PRO A 401 18.40 -3.66 16.34
C PRO A 401 17.72 -4.96 16.79
N LEU A 402 16.83 -4.87 17.78
CA LEU A 402 16.07 -6.00 18.27
C LEU A 402 14.58 -5.70 18.17
N PRO A 403 13.72 -6.74 18.04
CA PRO A 403 12.30 -6.57 18.25
C PRO A 403 12.06 -6.07 19.68
N LEU A 404 11.08 -5.19 19.84
CA LEU A 404 10.65 -4.71 21.14
C LEU A 404 9.88 -5.83 21.85
N ALA A 405 10.07 -5.90 23.17
CA ALA A 405 9.48 -6.94 24.02
C ALA A 405 7.99 -6.68 24.31
N THR A 406 7.20 -6.58 23.25
CA THR A 406 5.74 -6.47 23.26
C THR A 406 5.10 -7.80 22.87
N ASP A 407 3.80 -7.92 23.10
CA ASP A 407 3.00 -9.05 22.63
C ASP A 407 1.88 -8.53 21.69
N PRO A 408 1.87 -8.88 20.39
CA PRO A 408 2.92 -9.59 19.66
C PRO A 408 4.25 -8.81 19.56
N PRO A 409 5.38 -9.46 19.20
CA PRO A 409 6.67 -8.79 19.07
C PRO A 409 6.61 -7.65 18.04
N THR A 410 7.19 -6.50 18.40
CA THR A 410 7.18 -5.30 17.54
C THR A 410 8.51 -5.07 16.85
N TYR A 411 8.49 -4.97 15.53
CA TYR A 411 9.65 -4.61 14.70
C TYR A 411 9.57 -3.13 14.31
N GLY A 412 10.54 -2.32 14.73
CA GLY A 412 10.59 -0.90 14.43
C GLY A 412 11.40 -0.59 13.18
N SER A 413 10.79 0.03 12.16
CA SER A 413 11.46 0.48 10.94
C SER A 413 11.17 1.95 10.66
N ILE A 414 12.21 2.71 10.31
CA ILE A 414 12.14 4.12 9.96
C ILE A 414 12.63 4.31 8.52
N LEU A 415 11.71 4.77 7.69
CA LEU A 415 11.84 4.89 6.25
C LEU A 415 12.24 6.31 5.84
N PRO A 416 13.32 6.47 5.06
CA PRO A 416 13.80 7.78 4.68
C PRO A 416 12.99 8.39 3.53
N ALA A 417 12.38 9.56 3.68
CA ALA A 417 11.74 10.26 2.54
C ALA A 417 12.70 10.81 1.45
N GLN A 418 14.01 10.49 1.49
CA GLN A 418 15.00 10.86 0.48
C GLN A 418 16.15 9.82 0.45
N PRO A 419 16.94 9.73 -0.63
CA PRO A 419 18.08 8.82 -0.69
C PRO A 419 19.11 9.11 0.43
N LEU A 420 19.59 8.07 1.11
CA LEU A 420 20.57 8.23 2.20
C LEU A 420 22.00 8.43 1.68
N ASP A 421 22.30 7.97 0.47
CA ASP A 421 23.53 8.25 -0.25
C ASP A 421 23.64 9.71 -0.74
N ALA A 422 22.51 10.42 -0.86
CA ALA A 422 22.44 11.83 -1.22
C ALA A 422 22.61 12.79 -0.02
N LEU A 423 22.86 12.28 1.19
CA LEU A 423 23.09 13.12 2.36
C LEU A 423 24.43 13.84 2.28
N ASP A 424 24.41 15.17 2.40
CA ASP A 424 25.63 15.98 2.58
C ASP A 424 26.48 15.48 3.78
N PRO A 425 27.69 14.94 3.52
CA PRO A 425 28.56 14.41 4.56
C PRO A 425 29.00 15.47 5.57
N ALA A 426 29.15 16.73 5.16
CA ALA A 426 29.55 17.81 6.06
C ALA A 426 28.45 18.10 7.10
N THR A 427 27.19 18.09 6.67
CA THR A 427 26.04 18.22 7.58
C THR A 427 25.91 17.03 8.53
N VAL A 428 26.15 15.79 8.08
CA VAL A 428 26.18 14.61 8.96
C VAL A 428 27.28 14.74 10.01
N ALA A 429 28.50 15.10 9.59
CA ALA A 429 29.65 15.27 10.49
C ALA A 429 29.42 16.38 11.54
N ARG A 430 28.75 17.48 11.14
CA ARG A 430 28.33 18.54 12.07
C ARG A 430 27.39 18.02 13.14
N HIS A 431 26.38 17.22 12.77
CA HIS A 431 25.47 16.61 13.74
C HIS A 431 26.16 15.57 14.62
N ALA A 432 27.06 14.76 14.08
CA ALA A 432 27.86 13.82 14.87
C ALA A 432 28.70 14.56 15.93
N SER A 433 29.30 15.70 15.55
CA SER A 433 30.06 16.55 16.47
C SER A 433 29.19 17.16 17.57
N ALA A 434 27.94 17.54 17.24
CA ALA A 434 26.96 18.01 18.21
C ALA A 434 26.56 16.89 19.19
N ILE A 435 26.25 15.70 18.68
CA ILE A 435 25.88 14.52 19.48
C ILE A 435 26.99 14.15 20.46
N ALA A 436 28.26 14.22 20.02
CA ALA A 436 29.43 13.98 20.85
C ALA A 436 29.59 15.02 21.98
N ARG A 437 29.03 16.22 21.84
CA ARG A 437 28.94 17.25 22.91
C ARG A 437 27.68 17.12 23.77
N ASP A 438 27.00 15.98 23.70
CA ASP A 438 25.73 15.72 24.39
C ASP A 438 24.54 16.54 23.89
N GLU A 439 24.67 17.26 22.77
CA GLU A 439 23.52 17.87 22.10
C GLU A 439 22.62 16.75 21.54
N ARG A 440 21.30 16.98 21.52
CA ARG A 440 20.32 15.97 21.11
C ARG A 440 19.38 16.48 20.02
N PRO A 441 19.89 16.76 18.81
CA PRO A 441 19.07 17.27 17.72
C PRO A 441 17.98 16.27 17.35
N THR A 442 16.73 16.71 17.34
CA THR A 442 15.57 15.82 17.20
C THR A 442 15.20 15.60 15.72
N ALA A 443 14.98 14.37 15.29
CA ALA A 443 14.34 14.07 14.00
C ALA A 443 12.81 14.06 14.12
N LEU A 444 12.09 14.37 13.04
CA LEU A 444 10.62 14.36 13.02
C LEU A 444 10.11 13.20 12.18
N LEU A 445 9.26 12.36 12.77
CA LEU A 445 8.69 11.18 12.15
C LEU A 445 7.16 11.25 12.13
N LEU A 446 6.54 10.79 11.05
CA LEU A 446 5.15 10.31 11.06
C LEU A 446 5.18 8.79 11.22
N ALA A 447 4.46 8.26 12.21
CA ALA A 447 4.47 6.83 12.50
C ALA A 447 3.08 6.24 12.64
N TRP A 448 2.99 4.93 12.42
CA TRP A 448 1.82 4.10 12.66
C TRP A 448 2.28 2.68 12.99
N SER A 449 1.38 1.90 13.60
CA SER A 449 1.61 0.47 13.79
C SER A 449 0.70 -0.36 12.90
N GLU A 450 1.19 -1.51 12.46
CA GLU A 450 0.39 -2.51 11.75
C GLU A 450 0.56 -3.88 12.40
N ASP A 451 -0.56 -4.48 12.81
CA ASP A 451 -0.62 -5.87 13.23
C ASP A 451 -0.81 -6.77 12.01
N ARG A 452 -0.02 -7.83 11.92
CA ARG A 452 -0.03 -8.80 10.83
C ARG A 452 -0.11 -10.21 11.38
N PHE A 453 -0.76 -11.07 10.61
CA PHE A 453 -0.81 -12.50 10.89
C PHE A 453 -0.09 -13.24 9.77
N VAL A 454 1.25 -13.25 9.86
CA VAL A 454 2.14 -13.74 8.81
C VAL A 454 1.93 -15.25 8.64
N GLU A 455 1.76 -15.67 7.38
CA GLU A 455 1.51 -17.07 6.99
C GLU A 455 0.29 -17.70 7.69
N ALA A 456 -0.63 -16.85 8.19
CA ALA A 456 -1.75 -17.26 9.02
C ALA A 456 -1.34 -18.07 10.27
N GLN A 457 -0.13 -17.85 10.79
CA GLN A 457 0.41 -18.56 11.95
C GLN A 457 1.01 -17.62 13.00
N TRP A 458 1.69 -16.56 12.55
CA TRP A 458 2.50 -15.72 13.43
C TRP A 458 1.91 -14.32 13.56
N GLU A 459 1.46 -13.96 14.76
CA GLU A 459 1.09 -12.58 15.06
C GLU A 459 2.36 -11.73 15.23
N GLU A 460 2.48 -10.68 14.44
CA GLU A 460 3.59 -9.72 14.47
C GLU A 460 3.08 -8.29 14.42
N ARG A 461 3.83 -7.38 15.02
CA ARG A 461 3.55 -5.94 14.95
C ARG A 461 4.70 -5.19 14.29
N PHE A 462 4.36 -4.25 13.42
CA PHE A 462 5.32 -3.38 12.75
C PHE A 462 5.09 -1.95 13.19
N LEU A 463 6.08 -1.32 13.81
CA LEU A 463 6.11 0.12 14.00
C LEU A 463 6.84 0.74 12.81
N LEU A 464 6.08 1.41 11.95
CA LEU A 464 6.61 2.07 10.75
C LEU A 464 6.66 3.58 11.00
N GLY A 465 7.83 4.19 10.78
CA GLY A 465 8.02 5.63 10.84
C GLY A 465 8.54 6.16 9.50
N ILE A 466 8.12 7.34 9.08
CA ILE A 466 8.65 8.04 7.90
C ILE A 466 9.33 9.31 8.36
N VAL A 467 10.55 9.53 7.88
CA VAL A 467 11.29 10.74 8.19
C VAL A 467 10.71 11.94 7.44
N LEU A 468 10.04 12.83 8.16
CA LEU A 468 9.57 14.11 7.64
C LEU A 468 10.69 15.16 7.64
N ASP A 469 11.55 15.15 8.67
CA ASP A 469 12.77 15.97 8.78
C ASP A 469 13.83 15.24 9.61
N GLY A 470 15.11 15.48 9.29
CA GLY A 470 16.22 15.01 10.12
C GLY A 470 16.97 13.78 9.60
N HIS A 471 16.94 13.45 8.30
CA HIS A 471 17.72 12.33 7.73
C HIS A 471 19.21 12.40 8.09
N HIS A 472 19.84 13.59 7.98
CA HIS A 472 21.24 13.78 8.39
C HIS A 472 21.47 13.55 9.88
N ARG A 473 20.48 13.89 10.73
CA ARG A 473 20.54 13.66 12.19
C ARG A 473 20.51 12.17 12.49
N LEU A 474 19.58 11.44 11.87
CA LEU A 474 19.46 9.98 12.03
C LEU A 474 20.72 9.24 11.55
N ALA A 475 21.28 9.64 10.39
CA ALA A 475 22.54 9.08 9.91
C ALA A 475 23.69 9.33 10.91
N ALA A 476 23.77 10.52 11.51
CA ALA A 476 24.77 10.83 12.53
C ALA A 476 24.59 10.03 13.82
N TYR A 477 23.36 9.84 14.29
CA TYR A 477 23.06 8.99 15.46
C TYR A 477 23.43 7.54 15.22
N ALA A 478 23.00 6.96 14.08
CA ALA A 478 23.31 5.59 13.71
C ALA A 478 24.83 5.34 13.60
N ALA A 479 25.58 6.32 13.05
CA ALA A 479 27.04 6.23 12.97
C ALA A 479 27.74 6.36 14.34
N SER A 480 27.11 7.05 15.29
CA SER A 480 27.66 7.28 16.64
C SER A 480 27.23 6.23 17.65
N SER A 481 26.35 5.28 17.29
CA SER A 481 25.75 4.30 18.19
C SER A 481 25.08 4.93 19.43
N VAL A 482 24.52 6.13 19.26
CA VAL A 482 23.76 6.84 20.30
C VAL A 482 22.27 6.76 19.94
N PRO A 483 21.37 6.49 20.90
CA PRO A 483 19.94 6.52 20.65
C PRO A 483 19.51 7.84 20.02
N ALA A 484 18.82 7.75 18.88
CA ALA A 484 18.38 8.90 18.12
C ALA A 484 17.18 9.56 18.79
N ARG A 485 17.27 10.86 19.09
CA ARG A 485 16.11 11.60 19.56
C ARG A 485 15.14 11.83 18.41
N VAL A 486 13.91 11.38 18.58
CA VAL A 486 12.85 11.52 17.59
C VAL A 486 11.59 12.10 18.23
N LEU A 487 10.97 13.04 17.52
CA LEU A 487 9.59 13.43 17.72
C LEU A 487 8.73 12.63 16.75
N MET A 488 7.93 11.73 17.29
CA MET A 488 7.06 10.84 16.54
C MET A 488 5.62 11.33 16.64
N LEU A 489 5.01 11.62 15.49
CA LEU A 489 3.59 11.91 15.36
C LEU A 489 2.86 10.63 14.95
N GLU A 490 1.85 10.23 15.71
CA GLU A 490 1.07 9.02 15.48
C GLU A 490 -0.40 9.36 15.36
N CYS A 491 -1.08 8.85 14.33
CA CYS A 491 -2.54 8.90 14.26
C CYS A 491 -3.14 7.80 15.14
N ILE A 492 -4.02 8.18 16.07
CA ILE A 492 -4.68 7.27 17.00
C ILE A 492 -5.82 6.55 16.25
N GLU A 493 -5.59 5.28 15.93
CA GLU A 493 -6.68 4.36 15.59
C GLU A 493 -7.15 3.60 16.86
N PRO A 494 -8.37 3.01 16.89
CA PRO A 494 -8.92 2.31 18.06
C PRO A 494 -8.07 1.18 18.63
N ARG A 495 -7.04 0.75 17.87
CA ARG A 495 -6.07 -0.27 18.23
C ARG A 495 -4.64 0.28 18.27
N SER A 496 -4.46 1.58 18.49
CA SER A 496 -3.14 2.17 18.70
C SER A 496 -2.50 1.52 19.93
N THR A 497 -1.50 0.69 19.66
CA THR A 497 -0.67 -0.03 20.63
C THR A 497 0.62 0.71 20.94
N LEU A 498 0.83 1.87 20.33
CA LEU A 498 2.06 2.65 20.47
C LEU A 498 2.38 3.04 21.93
N PRO A 499 1.43 3.35 22.83
CA PRO A 499 1.76 3.56 24.25
C PRO A 499 2.41 2.33 24.91
N GLU A 500 2.00 1.11 24.54
CA GLU A 500 2.60 -0.14 25.01
C GLU A 500 3.99 -0.32 24.41
N ILE A 501 4.14 -0.05 23.11
CA ILE A 501 5.41 -0.10 22.39
C ILE A 501 6.43 0.89 22.99
N LEU A 502 6.00 2.12 23.27
CA LEU A 502 6.84 3.16 23.87
C LEU A 502 7.16 2.89 25.33
N GLY A 503 6.31 2.14 26.05
CA GLY A 503 6.65 1.66 27.38
C GLY A 503 7.72 0.57 27.39
N ALA A 504 7.91 -0.13 26.26
CA ALA A 504 8.94 -1.16 26.08
C ALA A 504 10.28 -0.61 25.54
N LEU A 505 10.29 0.64 25.06
CA LEU A 505 11.46 1.41 24.61
C LEU A 505 12.08 2.20 25.75
#